data_AF-A0A925RT60-F1
#
_entry.id   AF-A0A925RT60-F1
#
_cell.length_a   1.000
_cell.length_b   1.000
_cell.length_c   1.000
_cell.angle_alpha   90.00
_cell.angle_beta   90.00
_cell.angle_gamma   90.00
#
_symmetry.space_group_name_H-M   'P 1'
#
loop_
_entity.id
_entity.type
_entity.pdbx_description
1 polymer ?
#
loop_
_entity_poly.entity_id
_entity_poly.type
_entity_poly.pdbx_seq_one_letter_code
_entity_poly.pdbx_strand_id
1 'polypeptide(L)' 'MPEQPRQPSSEHVHGPDCDHDHEHRHHHESITPYRREAPKLGRNDPCSCGSGKKFKKCHGQG' A
#
# COMPACT_ATOMS: atom_id res chain seq x y z
N MET A 1 -22.55 30.97 -19.15
CA MET A 1 -22.05 30.02 -18.13
C MET A 1 -21.55 28.79 -18.86
N PRO A 2 -20.24 28.51 -18.81
CA PRO A 2 -19.85 27.11 -18.76
C PRO A 2 -18.86 26.84 -17.64
N GLU A 3 -19.23 25.85 -16.85
CA GLU A 3 -18.48 25.21 -15.79
C GLU A 3 -17.08 24.81 -16.29
N GLN A 4 -16.03 25.17 -15.55
CA GLN A 4 -14.67 24.80 -15.93
C GLN A 4 -14.47 23.29 -15.79
N PRO A 5 -13.87 22.60 -16.78
CA PRO A 5 -13.59 21.18 -16.69
C PRO A 5 -12.58 20.91 -15.56
N ARG A 6 -12.96 20.03 -14.65
CA ARG A 6 -12.15 19.53 -13.53
C ARG A 6 -10.89 18.87 -14.12
N GLN A 7 -9.72 19.42 -13.79
CA GLN A 7 -8.43 18.94 -14.26
C GLN A 7 -8.21 17.49 -13.77
N PRO A 8 -7.82 16.53 -14.62
CA PRO A 8 -7.41 15.22 -14.14
C PRO A 8 -6.09 15.34 -13.38
N SER A 9 -6.04 14.72 -12.21
CA SER A 9 -4.94 14.76 -11.25
C SER A 9 -3.63 14.25 -11.84
N SER A 10 -2.68 15.17 -12.02
CA SER A 10 -1.24 14.98 -11.79
C SER A 10 -0.69 13.60 -12.12
N GLU A 11 -0.38 13.44 -13.41
CA GLU A 11 0.77 12.73 -13.96
C GLU A 11 1.67 11.98 -12.96
N HIS A 12 1.72 10.68 -13.18
CA HIS A 12 2.77 9.80 -12.70
C HIS A 12 4.10 10.16 -13.38
N VAL A 13 5.16 10.46 -12.62
CA VAL A 13 6.43 10.99 -13.14
C VAL A 13 7.38 9.85 -13.54
N HIS A 14 7.46 9.51 -14.84
CA HIS A 14 8.59 8.76 -15.39
C HIS A 14 9.59 9.74 -16.02
N GLY A 15 10.86 9.63 -15.65
CA GLY A 15 11.92 10.50 -16.16
C GLY A 15 12.17 10.34 -17.66
N PRO A 16 12.87 11.29 -18.29
CA PRO A 16 13.01 11.38 -19.76
C PRO A 16 13.92 10.32 -20.43
N ASP A 17 14.35 9.27 -19.71
CA ASP A 17 15.18 8.17 -20.24
C ASP A 17 14.79 6.84 -19.58
N CYS A 18 13.52 6.48 -19.68
CA CYS A 18 13.01 5.21 -19.17
C CYS A 18 12.19 4.52 -20.26
N ASP A 19 12.85 4.07 -21.33
CA ASP A 19 12.25 3.21 -22.38
C ASP A 19 12.04 1.79 -21.86
N HIS A 20 11.08 1.63 -20.95
CA HIS A 20 10.47 0.34 -20.67
C HIS A 20 8.98 0.42 -20.99
N ASP A 21 8.63 0.01 -22.20
CA ASP A 21 7.26 -0.34 -22.57
C ASP A 21 6.90 -1.63 -21.83
N HIS A 22 6.24 -1.48 -20.69
CA HIS A 22 5.66 -2.61 -19.99
C HIS A 22 4.19 -2.63 -20.35
N GLU A 23 3.83 -3.45 -21.36
CA GLU A 23 2.47 -3.94 -21.61
C GLU A 23 1.99 -4.72 -20.37
N HIS A 24 1.67 -3.98 -19.32
CA HIS A 24 1.25 -4.52 -18.05
C HIS A 24 -0.23 -4.83 -18.22
N ARG A 25 -0.52 -6.02 -18.73
CA ARG A 25 -1.86 -6.58 -18.75
C ARG A 25 -2.32 -6.78 -17.31
N HIS A 26 -2.81 -5.70 -16.71
CA HIS A 26 -3.41 -5.67 -15.41
C HIS A 26 -4.74 -6.42 -15.47
N HIS A 27 -4.69 -7.74 -15.27
CA HIS A 27 -5.86 -8.54 -14.98
C HIS A 27 -6.37 -8.13 -13.59
N HIS A 28 -7.13 -7.04 -13.55
CA HIS A 28 -7.69 -6.48 -12.32
C HIS A 28 -8.91 -7.31 -11.91
N GLU A 29 -8.63 -8.51 -11.40
CA GLU A 29 -9.59 -9.27 -10.61
C GLU A 29 -9.78 -8.50 -9.30
N SER A 30 -10.98 -7.96 -9.07
CA SER A 30 -11.28 -7.13 -7.91
C SER A 30 -11.35 -7.99 -6.65
N ILE A 31 -10.22 -8.15 -5.97
CA ILE A 31 -10.18 -8.76 -4.64
C ILE A 31 -10.89 -7.82 -3.67
N THR A 32 -11.93 -8.31 -3.01
CA THR A 32 -12.62 -7.53 -1.97
C THR A 32 -11.70 -7.33 -0.77
N PRO A 33 -11.51 -6.09 -0.27
CA PRO A 33 -10.63 -5.84 0.85
C PRO A 33 -11.25 -6.41 2.13
N TYR A 34 -10.58 -7.39 2.74
CA TYR A 34 -10.96 -7.89 4.06
C TYR A 34 -10.65 -6.86 5.14
N ARG A 35 -11.69 -6.39 5.84
CA ARG A 35 -11.53 -5.54 7.02
C ARG A 35 -11.30 -6.42 8.25
N ARG A 36 -10.16 -6.23 8.90
CA ARG A 36 -9.87 -6.86 10.20
C ARG A 36 -10.75 -6.22 11.27
N GLU A 37 -11.39 -7.07 12.08
CA GLU A 37 -12.15 -6.62 13.25
C GLU A 37 -11.22 -6.14 14.38
N ALA A 38 -10.05 -6.75 14.49
CA ALA A 38 -9.05 -6.40 15.50
C ALA A 38 -8.07 -5.32 15.01
N PRO A 39 -7.62 -4.42 15.91
CA PRO A 39 -6.58 -3.46 15.60
C PRO A 39 -5.27 -4.15 15.21
N LYS A 40 -4.51 -3.52 14.31
CA LYS A 40 -3.17 -4.00 13.94
C LYS A 40 -2.26 -3.96 15.18
N LEU A 41 -1.56 -5.06 15.44
CA LEU A 41 -0.60 -5.16 16.53
C LEU A 41 0.43 -4.03 16.41
N GLY A 42 0.54 -3.22 17.46
CA GLY A 42 1.44 -2.08 17.49
C GLY A 42 2.90 -2.50 17.49
N ARG A 43 3.77 -1.69 16.88
CA ARG A 43 5.23 -1.93 16.83
C ARG A 43 5.86 -2.12 18.23
N ASN A 44 5.30 -1.51 19.28
CA ASN A 44 5.77 -1.64 20.67
C ASN A 44 5.02 -2.68 21.52
N ASP A 45 3.94 -3.27 21.00
CA ASP A 45 3.10 -4.23 21.73
C ASP A 45 3.85 -5.56 21.96
N PRO A 46 3.52 -6.37 22.98
CA PRO A 46 4.01 -7.73 23.09
C PRO A 46 3.82 -8.51 21.79
N CYS A 47 4.85 -9.23 21.37
CA CYS A 47 4.80 -10.02 20.15
C CYS A 47 3.84 -11.21 20.34
N SER A 48 2.96 -11.44 19.36
CA SER A 48 1.96 -12.52 19.36
C SER A 48 2.53 -13.95 19.45
N CYS A 49 3.84 -14.12 19.29
CA CYS A 49 4.52 -15.41 19.43
C CYS A 49 4.78 -15.82 20.90
N GLY A 50 4.41 -14.98 21.87
CA GLY A 50 4.60 -15.30 23.30
C GLY A 50 6.03 -15.14 23.80
N SER A 51 6.95 -14.60 23.01
CA SER A 51 8.36 -14.45 23.41
C SER A 51 8.62 -13.38 24.49
N GLY A 52 7.59 -12.63 24.91
CA GLY A 52 7.72 -11.48 25.82
C GLY A 52 8.46 -10.27 25.23
N LYS A 53 8.97 -10.37 23.99
CA LYS A 53 9.64 -9.26 23.28
C LYS A 53 8.61 -8.34 22.63
N LYS A 54 8.95 -7.06 22.48
CA LYS A 54 8.14 -6.10 21.69
C LYS A 54 8.08 -6.56 20.22
N PHE A 55 6.96 -6.38 19.54
CA PHE A 55 6.74 -6.80 18.16
C PHE A 55 7.88 -6.36 17.23
N LYS A 56 8.35 -5.10 17.33
CA LYS A 56 9.49 -4.56 16.57
C LYS A 56 10.84 -5.23 16.76
N LYS A 57 11.02 -5.97 17.85
CA LYS A 57 12.26 -6.70 18.22
C LYS A 57 12.09 -8.21 17.99
N CYS A 58 11.03 -8.61 17.30
CA CYS A 58 10.69 -9.99 17.03
C CYS A 58 10.09 -10.07 15.62
N HIS A 59 8.80 -10.36 15.45
CA HIS A 59 8.18 -10.56 14.13
C HIS A 59 7.99 -9.27 13.30
N GLY A 60 8.13 -8.10 13.92
CA GLY A 60 8.11 -6.79 13.25
C GLY A 60 9.51 -6.19 13.05
N GLN A 61 10.56 -7.01 13.17
CA GLN A 61 11.93 -6.61 12.89
C GLN A 61 12.20 -6.81 11.40
N GLY A 62 11.73 -5.84 10.61
CA GLY A 62 12.12 -5.57 9.23
C GLY A 62 12.61 -4.13 9.16
#